data_AF-A0A7V9SIN3-F1
#
_entry.id   AF-A0A7V9SIN3-F1
#
_cell.length_a   1.000
_cell.length_b   1.000
_cell.length_c   1.000
_cell.angle_alpha   90.00
_cell.angle_beta   90.00
_cell.angle_gamma   90.00
#
_symmetry.space_group_name_H-M   'P 1'
#
loop_
_entity.id
_entity.type
_entity.pdbx_description
1 polymer ?
#
loop_
_entity_poly.entity_id
_entity_poly.type
_entity_poly.pdbx_seq_one_letter_code
_entity_poly.pdbx_strand_id
1 'polypeptide(L)'
;ARAYSAAGLVPVAQSLRGTPLVYVSEAPGARLVLVTFGAHESNLAGAPGFPVLLANALDWLARPAGDNRTTGLVTLPGEVVTLKDPAGNPIPIVHVGNSTTGILRVPGIHVAEGAGPRRMIAVNAGEPGVSNLTWSSLQASEHARTVPPGGSSRPWWIYCALAAFALALVEWWTWQRRITV
;
A
#
# COMPACT_ATOMS: atom_id res chain seq x y z
N ALA A 1 -17.91 -8.34 -7.06
CA ALA A 1 -17.49 -8.62 -5.67
C ALA A 1 -17.56 -10.11 -5.37
N ARG A 2 -16.55 -10.69 -4.72
CA ARG A 2 -16.48 -12.12 -4.37
C ARG A 2 -16.46 -12.30 -2.85
N ALA A 3 -17.17 -13.32 -2.34
CA ALA A 3 -17.10 -13.68 -0.93
C ALA A 3 -15.87 -14.57 -0.68
N TYR A 4 -15.19 -14.34 0.45
CA TYR A 4 -14.02 -15.10 0.86
C TYR A 4 -14.24 -15.59 2.29
N SER A 5 -13.93 -16.86 2.56
CA SER A 5 -13.98 -17.44 3.89
C SER A 5 -12.58 -17.90 4.31
N ALA A 6 -12.00 -17.22 5.30
CA ALA A 6 -10.77 -17.63 5.95
C ALA A 6 -10.83 -17.25 7.44
N ALA A 7 -10.13 -18.00 8.29
CA ALA A 7 -10.04 -17.69 9.72
C ALA A 7 -9.42 -16.29 9.91
N GLY A 8 -10.07 -15.45 10.72
CA GLY A 8 -9.59 -14.10 11.03
C GLY A 8 -10.06 -12.98 10.08
N LEU A 9 -10.76 -13.29 8.98
CA LEU A 9 -11.35 -12.26 8.12
C LEU A 9 -12.66 -11.72 8.74
N VAL A 10 -12.68 -10.42 9.01
CA VAL A 10 -13.84 -9.69 9.52
C VAL A 10 -14.35 -8.74 8.42
N PRO A 11 -15.62 -8.85 8.00
CA PRO A 11 -16.19 -7.93 7.02
C PRO A 11 -16.47 -6.56 7.66
N VAL A 12 -15.90 -5.49 7.09
CA VAL A 12 -16.10 -4.10 7.58
C VAL A 12 -17.02 -3.28 6.68
N ALA A 13 -17.24 -3.74 5.45
CA ALA A 13 -18.23 -3.18 4.54
C ALA A 13 -18.94 -4.31 3.79
N GLN A 14 -20.25 -4.18 3.61
CA GLN A 14 -21.08 -5.16 2.91
C GLN A 14 -22.05 -4.47 1.96
N SER A 15 -22.49 -5.18 0.93
CA SER A 15 -23.59 -4.74 0.07
C SER A 15 -24.93 -4.84 0.80
N LEU A 16 -25.97 -4.23 0.24
CA LEU A 16 -27.35 -4.39 0.73
C LEU A 16 -27.84 -5.85 0.74
N ARG A 17 -27.20 -6.73 -0.05
CA ARG A 17 -27.50 -8.17 -0.11
C ARG A 17 -26.64 -8.99 0.87
N GLY A 18 -25.89 -8.33 1.76
CA GLY A 18 -25.00 -8.97 2.73
C GLY A 18 -23.70 -9.51 2.13
N THR A 19 -23.37 -9.19 0.87
CA THR A 19 -22.10 -9.61 0.26
C THR A 19 -20.97 -8.74 0.79
N PRO A 20 -19.93 -9.29 1.45
CA PRO A 20 -18.83 -8.48 1.93
C PRO A 20 -18.05 -7.83 0.80
N LEU A 21 -17.83 -6.53 0.92
CA LEU A 21 -17.12 -5.69 -0.04
C LEU A 21 -15.67 -5.46 0.38
N VAL A 22 -15.45 -5.28 1.68
CA VAL A 22 -14.12 -5.09 2.29
C VAL A 22 -14.00 -5.98 3.53
N TYR A 23 -12.90 -6.72 3.62
CA TYR A 23 -12.51 -7.45 4.83
C TYR A 23 -11.26 -6.84 5.46
N VAL A 24 -11.13 -7.02 6.77
CA VAL A 24 -9.88 -6.83 7.50
C VAL A 24 -9.49 -8.13 8.20
N SER A 25 -8.20 -8.35 8.39
CA SER A 25 -7.69 -9.42 9.27
C SER A 25 -6.50 -8.88 10.03
N GLU A 26 -6.44 -9.19 11.32
CA GLU A 26 -5.33 -8.85 12.19
C GLU A 26 -4.82 -10.12 12.88
N ALA A 27 -3.54 -10.41 12.65
CA ALA A 27 -2.78 -11.46 13.31
C ALA A 27 -1.51 -10.85 13.93
N PRO A 28 -0.86 -11.51 14.89
CA PRO A 28 0.40 -11.02 15.45
C PRO A 28 1.44 -10.74 14.34
N GLY A 29 1.79 -9.47 14.15
CA GLY A 29 2.77 -9.03 13.14
C GLY A 29 2.24 -8.91 11.70
N ALA A 30 0.95 -9.15 11.43
CA ALA A 30 0.38 -9.03 10.10
C ALA A 30 -1.03 -8.44 10.12
N ARG A 31 -1.24 -7.40 9.30
CA ARG A 31 -2.56 -6.82 9.02
C ARG A 31 -2.86 -6.91 7.53
N LEU A 32 -4.11 -7.20 7.21
CA LEU A 32 -4.58 -7.33 5.84
C LEU A 32 -5.87 -6.54 5.66
N VAL A 33 -5.95 -5.79 4.57
CA VAL A 33 -7.20 -5.20 4.05
C VAL A 33 -7.46 -5.84 2.68
N LEU A 34 -8.62 -6.47 2.51
CA LEU A 34 -9.01 -7.13 1.26
C LEU A 34 -10.21 -6.43 0.64
N VAL A 35 -10.04 -5.88 -0.56
CA VAL A 35 -11.13 -5.35 -1.39
C VAL A 35 -11.55 -6.42 -2.39
N THR A 36 -12.84 -6.75 -2.40
CA THR A 36 -13.36 -7.97 -3.06
C THR A 36 -13.82 -7.78 -4.51
N PHE A 37 -13.65 -6.58 -5.05
CA PHE A 37 -14.04 -6.20 -6.41
C PHE A 37 -12.90 -5.45 -7.09
N GLY A 38 -12.79 -5.60 -8.41
CA GLY A 38 -11.79 -4.87 -9.19
C GLY A 38 -12.18 -3.41 -9.40
N ALA A 39 -11.19 -2.54 -9.60
CA ALA A 39 -11.42 -1.11 -9.89
C ALA A 39 -12.27 -0.89 -11.16
N HIS A 40 -12.21 -1.79 -12.14
CA HIS A 40 -13.05 -1.73 -13.35
C HIS A 40 -14.52 -2.16 -13.15
N GLU A 41 -14.84 -2.82 -12.02
CA GLU A 41 -16.19 -3.31 -11.71
C GLU A 41 -16.97 -2.29 -10.87
N SER A 42 -16.37 -1.16 -10.52
CA SER A 42 -16.91 -0.18 -9.58
C SER A 42 -16.48 1.23 -9.95
N ASN A 43 -17.34 2.21 -9.66
CA ASN A 43 -16.97 3.62 -9.74
C ASN A 43 -16.14 4.10 -8.52
N LEU A 44 -15.73 3.19 -7.62
CA LEU A 44 -15.01 3.52 -6.40
C LEU A 44 -13.83 4.44 -6.67
N ALA A 45 -12.98 4.14 -7.67
CA ALA A 45 -11.80 4.95 -7.97
C ALA A 45 -12.12 6.42 -8.34
N GLY A 46 -13.32 6.68 -8.87
CA GLY A 46 -13.82 8.03 -9.15
C GLY A 46 -14.67 8.64 -8.03
N ALA A 47 -14.95 7.90 -6.96
CA ALA A 47 -15.76 8.37 -5.85
C ALA A 47 -14.94 9.29 -4.92
N PRO A 48 -15.52 10.38 -4.40
CA PRO A 48 -14.83 11.29 -3.47
C PRO A 48 -14.30 10.59 -2.20
N GLY A 49 -14.93 9.49 -1.79
CA GLY A 49 -14.53 8.72 -0.62
C GLY A 49 -13.34 7.78 -0.83
N PHE A 50 -12.89 7.55 -2.06
CA PHE A 50 -11.81 6.60 -2.34
C PHE A 50 -10.46 7.02 -1.75
N PRO A 51 -9.99 8.27 -1.90
CA PRO A 51 -8.77 8.72 -1.24
C PRO A 51 -8.83 8.55 0.29
N VAL A 52 -10.00 8.79 0.90
CA VAL A 52 -10.22 8.63 2.35
C VAL A 52 -10.13 7.17 2.76
N LEU A 53 -10.77 6.27 2.02
CA LEU A 53 -10.69 4.82 2.26
C LEU A 53 -9.24 4.33 2.18
N LEU A 54 -8.50 4.75 1.16
CA LEU A 54 -7.11 4.37 0.98
C LEU A 54 -6.22 4.89 2.12
N ALA A 55 -6.37 6.16 2.50
CA ALA A 55 -5.62 6.75 3.60
C ALA A 55 -5.88 6.03 4.92
N ASN A 56 -7.14 5.74 5.24
CA ASN A 56 -7.52 5.01 6.46
C ASN A 56 -7.01 3.56 6.46
N ALA A 57 -7.08 2.88 5.30
CA ALA A 57 -6.56 1.53 5.16
C ALA A 57 -5.04 1.50 5.34
N LEU A 58 -4.32 2.45 4.73
CA LEU A 58 -2.87 2.59 4.88
C LEU A 58 -2.48 2.98 6.30
N ASP A 59 -3.19 3.90 6.97
CA ASP A 59 -2.95 4.22 8.39
C ASP A 59 -3.13 2.98 9.26
N TRP A 60 -4.19 2.22 9.06
CA TRP A 60 -4.45 1.01 9.82
C TRP A 60 -3.41 -0.10 9.57
N LEU A 61 -2.94 -0.24 8.33
CA LEU A 61 -1.86 -1.15 7.94
C LEU A 61 -0.49 -0.67 8.47
N ALA A 62 -0.25 0.64 8.50
CA ALA A 62 1.00 1.26 8.92
C ALA A 62 1.10 1.42 10.44
N ARG A 63 -0.04 1.41 11.17
CA ARG A 63 -0.07 1.41 12.63
C ARG A 63 0.92 0.36 13.11
N PRO A 64 2.01 0.78 13.77
CA PRO A 64 3.16 -0.07 13.79
C PRO A 64 2.87 -1.41 14.47
N ALA A 65 3.39 -2.49 13.89
CA ALA A 65 3.67 -3.70 14.66
C ALA A 65 4.80 -3.48 15.68
N GLY A 66 5.37 -2.27 15.77
CA GLY A 66 6.41 -1.89 16.72
C GLY A 66 6.88 -0.44 16.61
N ASP A 67 7.44 0.11 17.68
CA ASP A 67 7.87 1.51 17.84
C ASP A 67 8.68 2.03 16.62
N ASN A 68 8.20 3.07 15.92
CA ASN A 68 8.84 3.65 14.74
C ASN A 68 9.87 4.70 15.18
N ARG A 69 11.15 4.46 14.90
CA ARG A 69 12.27 5.26 15.44
C ARG A 69 13.23 5.70 14.34
N THR A 70 13.97 6.77 14.59
CA THR A 70 15.07 7.18 13.72
C THR A 70 16.35 6.44 14.08
N THR A 71 17.28 6.30 13.12
CA THR A 71 18.65 5.82 13.42
C THR A 71 19.29 6.69 14.48
N GLY A 72 19.98 6.06 15.43
CA GLY A 72 20.58 6.76 16.56
C GLY A 72 20.49 5.95 17.85
N LEU A 73 20.66 6.66 18.96
CA LEU A 73 20.59 6.07 20.29
C LEU A 73 19.12 5.77 20.64
N VAL A 74 18.83 4.51 20.95
CA VAL A 74 17.51 4.06 21.39
C VAL A 74 17.59 3.58 22.82
N THR A 75 16.64 4.00 23.65
CA THR A 75 16.43 3.46 24.99
C THR A 75 15.16 2.63 24.98
N LEU A 76 15.30 1.35 25.26
CA LEU A 76 14.23 0.37 25.33
C LEU A 76 13.86 0.11 26.79
N PRO A 77 12.57 0.13 27.15
CA PRO A 77 12.14 -0.18 28.51
C PRO A 77 12.23 -1.68 28.79
N GLY A 78 12.80 -2.04 29.93
CA GLY A 78 12.96 -3.41 30.40
C GLY A 78 14.33 -4.03 30.08
N GLU A 79 14.49 -5.27 30.53
CA GLU A 79 15.71 -6.07 30.34
C GLU A 79 15.72 -6.69 28.94
N VAL A 80 16.35 -5.99 27.99
CA VAL A 80 16.65 -6.53 26.66
C VAL A 80 17.96 -7.30 26.78
N VAL A 81 17.93 -8.59 26.44
CA VAL A 81 19.09 -9.49 26.48
C VAL A 81 19.86 -9.42 25.16
N THR A 82 19.16 -9.24 24.04
CA THR A 82 19.78 -9.16 22.72
C THR A 82 19.02 -8.19 21.82
N LEU A 83 19.75 -7.32 21.15
CA LEU A 83 19.25 -6.46 20.09
C LEU A 83 19.92 -6.90 18.78
N LYS A 84 19.14 -7.21 17.75
CA LYS A 84 19.63 -7.64 16.44
C LYS A 84 19.32 -6.59 15.38
N ASP A 85 20.27 -6.38 14.47
CA ASP A 85 20.08 -5.58 13.26
C ASP A 85 19.18 -6.33 12.23
N PRO A 86 18.78 -5.68 11.13
CA PRO A 86 17.96 -6.32 10.09
C PRO A 86 18.64 -7.50 9.37
N ALA A 87 19.96 -7.59 9.43
CA ALA A 87 20.75 -8.69 8.89
C ALA A 87 20.94 -9.85 9.91
N GLY A 88 20.45 -9.67 11.15
CA GLY A 88 20.54 -10.65 12.23
C GLY A 88 21.79 -10.52 13.11
N ASN A 89 22.66 -9.54 12.88
CA ASN A 89 23.87 -9.34 13.68
C ASN A 89 23.52 -8.71 15.03
N PRO A 90 24.21 -9.11 16.12
CA PRO A 90 23.99 -8.52 17.43
C PRO A 90 24.50 -7.08 17.48
N ILE A 91 23.67 -6.19 18.03
CA ILE A 91 23.99 -4.80 18.32
C ILE A 91 24.45 -4.72 19.78
N PRO A 92 25.58 -4.05 20.07
CA PRO A 92 26.01 -3.81 21.45
C PRO A 92 24.95 -3.01 22.22
N ILE A 93 24.62 -3.50 23.42
CA ILE A 93 23.64 -2.89 24.32
C ILE A 93 24.29 -2.57 25.67
N VAL A 94 23.79 -1.52 26.33
CA VAL A 94 24.21 -1.09 27.67
C VAL A 94 22.98 -1.00 28.55
N HIS A 95 22.99 -1.68 29.68
CA HIS A 95 21.93 -1.62 30.68
C HIS A 95 22.15 -0.43 31.62
N VAL A 96 21.12 0.42 31.75
CA VAL A 96 21.11 1.56 32.67
C VAL A 96 19.83 1.49 33.50
N GLY A 97 19.95 1.03 34.74
CA GLY A 97 18.80 0.79 35.62
C GLY A 97 17.84 -0.25 35.02
N ASN A 98 16.56 0.14 34.85
CA ASN A 98 15.53 -0.72 34.23
C ASN A 98 15.34 -0.46 32.73
N SER A 99 16.36 0.10 32.07
CA SER A 99 16.33 0.43 30.65
C SER A 99 17.57 -0.10 29.95
N THR A 100 17.41 -0.48 28.69
CA THR A 100 18.50 -0.97 27.85
C THR A 100 18.71 0.00 26.70
N THR A 101 19.93 0.48 26.53
CA THR A 101 20.29 1.44 25.49
C THR A 101 21.15 0.78 24.43
N GLY A 102 20.85 1.01 23.16
CA GLY A 102 21.62 0.54 22.02
C GLY A 102 21.72 1.62 20.93
N ILE A 103 22.63 1.44 19.97
CA ILE A 103 22.76 2.35 18.82
C ILE A 103 22.31 1.63 17.55
N LEU A 104 21.22 2.11 16.97
CA LEU A 104 20.64 1.62 15.73
C LEU A 104 21.30 2.34 14.55
N ARG A 105 22.24 1.67 13.88
CA ARG A 105 23.08 2.28 12.82
C ARG A 105 22.53 2.11 11.41
N VAL A 106 21.67 1.12 11.21
CA VAL A 106 21.15 0.72 9.90
C VAL A 106 19.63 0.94 9.91
N PRO A 107 19.01 1.41 8.82
CA PRO A 107 17.56 1.44 8.68
C PRO A 107 16.99 0.03 8.48
N GLY A 108 15.77 -0.21 8.94
CA GLY A 108 15.07 -1.50 8.78
C GLY A 108 14.49 -2.03 10.09
N ILE A 109 14.04 -3.30 10.07
CA ILE A 109 13.39 -3.93 11.21
C ILE A 109 14.44 -4.55 12.14
N HIS A 110 14.51 -4.01 13.35
CA HIS A 110 15.38 -4.50 14.42
C HIS A 110 14.57 -5.37 15.37
N VAL A 111 15.24 -6.34 15.98
CA VAL A 111 14.59 -7.29 16.87
C VAL A 111 15.21 -7.19 18.25
N ALA A 112 14.41 -6.85 19.25
CA ALA A 112 14.80 -6.90 20.65
C ALA A 112 14.19 -8.14 21.32
N GLU A 113 15.07 -8.97 21.88
CA GLU A 113 14.76 -10.18 22.64
C GLU A 113 15.19 -9.96 24.09
N GLY A 114 14.36 -10.38 25.05
CA GLY A 114 14.60 -10.23 26.48
C GLY A 114 13.73 -11.17 27.30
N ALA A 115 13.51 -10.86 28.57
CA ALA A 115 12.62 -11.66 29.43
C ALA A 115 11.12 -11.59 29.03
N GLY A 116 10.76 -10.63 28.17
CA GLY A 116 9.40 -10.44 27.65
C GLY A 116 9.21 -10.89 26.19
N PRO A 117 8.02 -10.62 25.60
CA PRO A 117 7.75 -10.97 24.21
C PRO A 117 8.71 -10.26 23.26
N ARG A 118 9.10 -10.95 22.18
CA ARG A 118 9.94 -10.42 21.11
C ARG A 118 9.35 -9.12 20.58
N ARG A 119 10.14 -8.04 20.62
CA ARG A 119 9.73 -6.72 20.12
C ARG A 119 10.42 -6.46 18.78
N MET A 120 9.62 -6.03 17.80
CA MET A 120 10.13 -5.53 16.53
C MET A 120 10.17 -4.01 16.62
N ILE A 121 11.25 -3.39 16.15
CA ILE A 121 11.44 -1.94 16.15
C ILE A 121 11.70 -1.55 14.70
N ALA A 122 10.82 -0.73 14.14
CA ALA A 122 10.99 -0.24 12.79
C ALA A 122 11.87 1.02 12.84
N VAL A 123 13.03 0.97 12.20
CA VAL A 123 13.95 2.10 12.16
C VAL A 123 13.92 2.70 10.77
N ASN A 124 13.63 4.00 10.67
CA ASN A 124 13.68 4.77 9.43
C ASN A 124 12.82 4.18 8.29
N ALA A 125 11.56 3.82 8.59
CA ALA A 125 10.60 3.31 7.58
C ALA A 125 10.25 4.31 6.46
N GLY A 126 10.76 5.55 6.51
CA GLY A 126 10.56 6.59 5.50
C GLY A 126 11.83 7.36 5.11
N GLU A 127 13.02 6.82 5.35
CA GLU A 127 14.27 7.50 4.97
C GLU A 127 14.43 7.55 3.44
N PRO A 128 14.63 8.74 2.84
CA PRO A 128 14.77 8.87 1.40
C PRO A 128 15.92 8.05 0.83
N GLY A 129 17.02 7.85 1.56
CA GLY A 129 18.15 7.04 1.10
C GLY A 129 17.82 5.55 0.89
N VAL A 130 16.85 5.02 1.63
CA VAL A 130 16.37 3.62 1.51
C VAL A 130 15.16 3.54 0.58
N SER A 131 14.32 4.58 0.58
CA SER A 131 13.10 4.66 -0.24
C SER A 131 13.35 5.18 -1.66
N ASN A 132 14.56 5.66 -1.97
CA ASN A 132 14.90 6.17 -3.30
C ASN A 132 15.19 5.01 -4.26
N LEU A 133 14.11 4.53 -4.87
CA LEU A 133 14.15 3.47 -5.88
C LEU A 133 14.80 3.91 -7.20
N THR A 134 15.13 5.20 -7.37
CA THR A 134 15.80 5.69 -8.58
C THR A 134 17.17 5.02 -8.78
N TRP A 135 17.78 4.51 -7.70
CA TRP A 135 19.13 3.93 -7.72
C TRP A 135 19.13 2.40 -7.53
N SER A 136 17.97 1.79 -7.27
CA SER A 136 17.86 0.33 -7.22
C SER A 136 17.50 -0.21 -8.61
N SER A 137 18.41 -0.96 -9.20
CA SER A 137 18.07 -1.79 -10.36
C SER A 137 17.45 -3.08 -9.84
N LEU A 138 16.16 -3.28 -10.12
CA LEU A 138 15.58 -4.62 -10.02
C LEU A 138 16.21 -5.44 -11.14
N GLN A 139 17.12 -6.37 -10.80
CA GLN A 139 17.40 -7.47 -11.72
C GLN A 139 16.06 -8.16 -11.93
N ALA A 140 15.57 -8.16 -13.18
CA ALA A 140 14.33 -8.82 -13.55
C ALA A 140 14.44 -10.28 -13.11
N SER A 141 13.84 -10.60 -11.96
CA SER A 141 13.82 -11.95 -11.43
C SER A 141 13.08 -12.81 -12.45
N GLU A 142 13.53 -14.05 -12.59
CA GLU A 142 13.01 -15.09 -13.49
C GLU A 142 11.51 -15.41 -13.31
N HIS A 143 10.84 -14.71 -12.39
CA HIS A 143 9.41 -14.76 -12.10
C HIS A 143 8.62 -13.63 -12.78
N ALA A 144 9.14 -13.03 -13.84
CA ALA A 144 8.35 -12.15 -14.71
C ALA A 144 7.17 -12.93 -15.28
N ARG A 145 6.03 -12.87 -14.57
CA ARG A 145 4.79 -13.48 -15.03
C ARG A 145 4.40 -12.75 -16.30
N THR A 146 4.40 -13.47 -17.41
CA THR A 146 3.86 -12.98 -18.66
C THR A 146 2.39 -12.66 -18.42
N VAL A 147 2.11 -11.37 -18.26
CA VAL A 147 0.74 -10.87 -18.25
C VAL A 147 0.26 -11.05 -19.69
N PRO A 148 -0.72 -11.94 -19.96
CA PRO A 148 -1.26 -12.05 -21.30
C PRO A 148 -1.71 -10.65 -21.73
N PRO A 149 -1.45 -10.23 -22.98
CA PRO A 149 -1.89 -8.93 -23.46
C PRO A 149 -3.39 -8.82 -23.17
N GLY A 150 -3.75 -7.96 -22.21
CA GLY A 150 -5.14 -7.70 -21.89
C GLY A 150 -5.82 -7.28 -23.18
N GLY A 151 -6.95 -7.93 -23.50
CA GLY A 151 -7.67 -7.71 -24.76
C GLY A 151 -7.72 -6.22 -25.06
N SER A 152 -7.19 -5.84 -26.22
CA SER A 152 -6.99 -4.45 -26.62
C SER A 152 -8.27 -3.66 -26.35
N SER A 153 -8.27 -2.87 -25.28
CA SER A 153 -9.40 -2.02 -24.91
C SER A 153 -9.33 -0.77 -25.79
N ARG A 154 -9.41 -0.98 -27.11
CA ARG A 154 -9.48 0.12 -28.07
C ARG A 154 -10.69 0.96 -27.69
N PRO A 155 -10.50 2.23 -27.29
CA PRO A 155 -11.58 3.01 -26.72
C PRO A 155 -12.56 3.37 -27.84
N TRP A 156 -13.63 2.59 -27.98
CA TRP A 156 -14.63 2.75 -29.05
C TRP A 156 -15.25 4.15 -29.08
N TRP A 157 -15.29 4.83 -27.93
CA TRP A 157 -15.76 6.20 -27.80
C TRP A 157 -14.97 7.19 -28.66
N ILE A 158 -13.71 6.89 -29.02
CA ILE A 158 -12.90 7.73 -29.91
C ILE A 158 -13.57 7.87 -31.28
N TYR A 159 -14.21 6.80 -31.79
CA TYR A 159 -14.95 6.86 -33.05
C TYR A 159 -16.18 7.78 -32.94
N CYS A 160 -16.89 7.74 -31.81
CA CYS A 160 -18.00 8.66 -31.55
C CYS A 160 -17.53 10.11 -31.46
N ALA A 161 -16.39 10.38 -30.80
CA ALA A 161 -15.81 11.71 -30.72
C ALA A 161 -15.40 12.25 -32.11
N LEU A 162 -14.79 11.39 -32.95
CA LEU A 162 -14.43 11.72 -34.32
C LEU A 162 -15.67 12.04 -35.18
N ALA A 163 -16.74 11.25 -35.05
CA ALA A 163 -17.98 11.49 -35.76
C ALA A 163 -18.64 12.82 -35.33
N ALA A 164 -18.69 13.10 -34.03
CA ALA A 164 -19.20 14.37 -33.51
C ALA A 164 -18.38 15.58 -34.01
N PHE A 165 -17.05 15.44 -34.04
CA PHE A 165 -16.17 16.49 -34.57
C PHE A 165 -16.37 16.73 -36.07
N ALA A 166 -16.53 15.67 -36.86
CA ALA A 166 -16.82 15.79 -38.28
C ALA A 166 -18.18 16.47 -38.54
N LEU A 167 -19.22 16.14 -37.75
CA LEU A 167 -20.52 16.81 -37.83
C LEU A 167 -20.41 18.31 -37.50
N ALA A 168 -19.67 18.66 -36.45
CA ALA A 168 -19.42 20.06 -36.10
C ALA A 168 -18.68 20.83 -37.22
N LEU A 169 -17.73 20.19 -37.91
CA LEU A 169 -17.06 20.79 -39.06
C LEU A 169 -17.99 20.98 -40.26
N VAL A 170 -18.85 19.99 -40.53
CA VAL A 170 -19.86 20.09 -41.60
C VAL A 170 -20.83 21.22 -41.31
N GLU A 171 -21.34 21.30 -40.07
CA GLU A 171 -22.21 22.37 -39.63
C GLU A 171 -21.53 23.74 -39.77
N TRP A 172 -20.31 23.88 -39.25
CA TRP A 172 -19.51 25.09 -39.39
C TRP A 172 -19.33 25.52 -40.85
N TRP A 173 -19.02 24.56 -41.73
CA TRP A 173 -18.86 24.81 -43.15
C TRP A 173 -20.17 25.25 -43.82
N THR A 174 -21.30 24.62 -43.48
CA THR A 174 -22.62 25.03 -43.99
C THR A 174 -23.02 26.42 -43.54
N TRP A 175 -22.71 26.77 -42.28
CA TRP A 175 -22.92 28.12 -41.73
C TRP A 175 -22.07 29.16 -42.47
N GLN A 176 -20.78 28.88 -42.68
CA GLN A 176 -19.88 29.76 -43.44
C GLN A 176 -20.37 29.99 -44.87
N ARG A 177 -20.96 28.97 -45.51
CA ARG A 177 -21.49 29.09 -46.88
C ARG A 177 -22.90 29.67 -46.95
N ARG A 178 -23.53 30.04 -45.81
CA ARG A 178 -24.92 30.53 -45.74
C ARG A 178 -25.93 29.61 -46.44
N ILE A 179 -25.68 28.29 -46.42
CA ILE A 179 -26.56 27.30 -47.06
C ILE A 179 -27.74 26.93 -46.14
N THR A 180 -27.59 27.15 -44.83
CA THR A 180 -28.65 27.07 -43.84
C THR A 180 -29.37 28.43 -43.74
N VAL A 181 -30.69 28.42 -43.92
CA VAL A 181 -31.61 29.58 -43.83
C VAL A 181 -31.65 30.14 -42.41
#